data_AF-G2XRY4-F1
#
_entry.id   AF-G2XRY4-F1
#
_cell.length_a   1.000
_cell.length_b   1.000
_cell.length_c   1.000
_cell.angle_alpha   90.00
_cell.angle_beta   90.00
_cell.angle_gamma   90.00
#
_symmetry.space_group_name_H-M   'P 1'
#
loop_
_entity.id
_entity.type
_entity.pdbx_description
1 polymer ?
#
loop_
_entity_poly.entity_id
_entity_poly.type
_entity_poly.pdbx_seq_one_letter_code
_entity_poly.pdbx_strand_id
1 'polypeptide(L)'
;MQVPMKSLVALLPFFLQVSAQASGSGTTTRYWDCCKPSCAWSGKATLESGSGPVGTCDINDSPLSDPTAIAVSGCDGGNSYMCSDQSPWAVSDDLAYGYAAVNIAGGSEASWCCACYELTFTSTALAGKKMIVQATNTGGDLGSNQFDLAIPGGGVGIFNGCTKEFGAPSSGWGAQYGGVAAVSSCAAFPEALKPGCSFRFDWFEGADNPTVNFKQVNCPAELTKSTGCKRADDSSMPAPDASGSASASPVASTSAKTSSVAPTSVSSSSVVVAPSSATSSPVVVVPTSAASSKASSAAVVSHPVVPSSEASSAPAVTSHSSATKSAKTSVAAPHSTSASTGYGSGDDDDTCDAE
;
A
#
# COMPACT_ATOMS: atom_id res chain seq x y z
N MET A 1 0.00 -66.06 10.07
CA MET A 1 -0.36 -64.80 10.74
C MET A 1 -1.34 -64.05 9.84
N GLN A 2 -2.44 -63.54 10.37
CA GLN A 2 -3.32 -62.60 9.66
C GLN A 2 -3.18 -61.23 10.33
N VAL A 3 -2.88 -60.19 9.54
CA VAL A 3 -2.80 -58.81 10.03
C VAL A 3 -4.23 -58.23 10.05
N PRO A 4 -4.71 -57.64 11.16
CA PRO A 4 -6.10 -57.21 11.27
C PRO A 4 -6.42 -56.05 10.33
N MET A 5 -7.48 -56.20 9.54
CA MET A 5 -7.87 -55.30 8.44
C MET A 5 -8.57 -54.02 8.93
N LYS A 6 -7.99 -53.32 9.92
CA LYS A 6 -8.57 -52.15 10.60
C LYS A 6 -7.73 -50.86 10.57
N SER A 7 -6.55 -50.87 9.94
CA SER A 7 -5.63 -49.72 9.89
C SER A 7 -5.57 -49.02 8.52
N LEU A 8 -6.66 -49.01 7.75
CA LEU A 8 -6.69 -48.48 6.36
C LEU A 8 -7.81 -47.48 6.06
N VAL A 9 -8.34 -46.78 7.08
CA VAL A 9 -9.25 -45.62 6.89
C VAL A 9 -8.85 -44.48 7.84
N ALA A 10 -7.61 -44.02 7.70
CA ALA A 10 -7.08 -42.84 8.39
C ALA A 10 -6.11 -42.02 7.50
N LEU A 11 -6.17 -42.20 6.17
CA LEU A 11 -5.58 -41.25 5.25
C LEU A 11 -6.46 -40.00 5.24
N LEU A 12 -5.84 -38.86 5.55
CA LEU A 12 -6.51 -37.58 5.71
C LEU A 12 -7.29 -37.24 4.42
N PRO A 13 -8.45 -36.57 4.52
CA PRO A 13 -8.75 -35.54 3.55
C PRO A 13 -7.70 -34.45 3.76
N PHE A 14 -6.55 -34.60 3.10
CA PHE A 14 -5.62 -33.50 2.93
C PHE A 14 -6.36 -32.51 2.04
N PHE A 15 -7.07 -31.57 2.67
CA PHE A 15 -7.88 -30.59 1.98
C PHE A 15 -6.93 -29.75 1.13
N LEU A 16 -6.84 -30.12 -0.15
CA LEU A 16 -6.37 -29.26 -1.22
C LEU A 16 -7.38 -28.12 -1.35
N GLN A 17 -7.35 -27.20 -0.38
CA GLN A 17 -7.71 -25.81 -0.60
C GLN A 17 -6.73 -25.27 -1.63
N VAL A 18 -7.04 -25.56 -2.90
CA VAL A 18 -6.53 -24.80 -4.03
C VAL A 18 -7.09 -23.39 -3.83
N SER A 19 -6.32 -22.54 -3.16
CA SER A 19 -6.59 -21.12 -3.05
C SER A 19 -6.72 -20.59 -4.47
N ALA A 20 -7.96 -20.31 -4.89
CA ALA A 20 -8.24 -19.87 -6.25
C ALA A 20 -7.55 -18.51 -6.47
N GLN A 21 -6.50 -18.52 -7.28
CA GLN A 21 -5.65 -17.36 -7.57
C GLN A 21 -6.51 -16.16 -7.99
N ALA A 22 -6.60 -15.14 -7.12
CA ALA A 22 -7.43 -13.98 -7.40
C ALA A 22 -6.92 -13.26 -8.65
N SER A 23 -7.80 -13.06 -9.63
CA SER A 23 -7.43 -12.52 -10.94
C SER A 23 -8.65 -11.91 -11.64
N GLY A 24 -8.41 -11.04 -12.62
CA GLY A 24 -9.46 -10.40 -13.40
C GLY A 24 -9.05 -9.05 -13.96
N SER A 25 -10.04 -8.23 -14.33
CA SER A 25 -9.84 -6.81 -14.62
C SER A 25 -10.16 -5.95 -13.40
N GLY A 26 -9.53 -4.78 -13.32
CA GLY A 26 -9.66 -3.83 -12.22
C GLY A 26 -9.35 -2.39 -12.63
N THR A 27 -9.58 -1.47 -11.71
CA THR A 27 -9.24 -0.04 -11.85
C THR A 27 -8.12 0.31 -10.88
N THR A 28 -7.35 1.36 -11.19
CA THR A 28 -6.41 1.94 -10.22
C THR A 28 -6.84 3.33 -9.80
N THR A 29 -6.45 3.71 -8.60
CA THR A 29 -6.35 5.10 -8.14
C THR A 29 -4.95 5.32 -7.56
N ARG A 30 -4.70 6.47 -6.94
CA ARG A 30 -3.42 6.79 -6.31
C ARG A 30 -3.63 7.57 -5.02
N TYR A 31 -2.93 7.18 -3.95
CA TYR A 31 -3.01 7.84 -2.64
C TYR A 31 -1.66 7.88 -1.92
N TRP A 32 -1.56 8.79 -0.96
CA TRP A 32 -0.62 8.73 0.16
C TRP A 32 -1.19 9.58 1.29
N ASP A 33 -1.89 8.93 2.23
CA ASP A 33 -2.54 9.56 3.39
C ASP A 33 -1.66 9.58 4.65
N CYS A 34 -0.51 8.88 4.59
CA CYS A 34 0.40 8.58 5.69
C CYS A 34 -0.21 7.78 6.85
N CYS A 35 -1.44 7.25 6.74
CA CYS A 35 -2.06 6.49 7.83
C CYS A 35 -1.34 5.15 8.04
N LYS A 36 -1.45 4.60 9.26
CA LYS A 36 -1.13 3.19 9.50
C LYS A 36 -1.96 2.31 8.55
N PRO A 37 -1.36 1.50 7.67
CA PRO A 37 -2.08 0.72 6.68
C PRO A 37 -2.81 -0.48 7.34
N SER A 38 -3.96 -0.89 6.81
CA SER A 38 -4.88 -1.80 7.53
C SER A 38 -4.30 -3.20 7.81
N CYS A 39 -3.36 -3.68 7.01
CA CYS A 39 -2.68 -4.97 7.21
C CYS A 39 -1.50 -4.90 8.21
N ALA A 40 -1.27 -3.74 8.84
CA ALA A 40 -0.37 -3.60 10.00
C ALA A 40 -1.01 -4.02 11.34
N TRP A 41 -2.31 -4.36 11.34
CA TRP A 41 -3.00 -4.86 12.54
C TRP A 41 -2.91 -6.39 12.65
N SER A 42 -2.75 -6.89 13.88
CA SER A 42 -2.74 -8.33 14.17
C SER A 42 -4.04 -9.04 13.76
N GLY A 43 -3.92 -10.29 13.31
CA GLY A 43 -5.07 -11.13 12.93
C GLY A 43 -5.69 -10.82 11.56
N LYS A 44 -5.14 -9.86 10.80
CA LYS A 44 -5.64 -9.46 9.47
C LYS A 44 -5.44 -10.51 8.37
N ALA A 45 -4.45 -11.41 8.51
CA ALA A 45 -4.19 -12.53 7.60
C ALA A 45 -3.42 -13.66 8.32
N THR A 46 -3.36 -14.85 7.70
CA THR A 46 -2.48 -15.93 8.14
C THR A 46 -1.08 -15.74 7.52
N LEU A 47 -0.10 -15.44 8.36
CA LEU A 47 1.25 -15.08 7.95
C LEU A 47 2.23 -16.26 8.06
N GLU A 48 3.34 -16.19 7.32
CA GLU A 48 4.40 -17.18 7.36
C GLU A 48 5.09 -17.20 8.74
N SER A 49 5.61 -18.36 9.16
CA SER A 49 6.31 -18.49 10.43
C SER A 49 7.56 -17.61 10.48
N GLY A 50 7.60 -16.65 11.40
CA GLY A 50 8.65 -15.63 11.51
C GLY A 50 8.36 -14.31 10.80
N SER A 51 7.22 -14.19 10.09
CA SER A 51 6.72 -12.93 9.54
C SER A 51 5.74 -12.25 10.52
N GLY A 52 5.66 -10.91 10.46
CA GLY A 52 4.70 -10.10 11.21
C GLY A 52 3.76 -9.31 10.29
N PRO A 53 2.72 -8.66 10.83
CA PRO A 53 1.89 -7.70 10.07
C PRO A 53 2.74 -6.58 9.46
N VAL A 54 2.17 -5.85 8.49
CA VAL A 54 2.90 -4.79 7.76
C VAL A 54 3.58 -3.81 8.73
N GLY A 55 4.88 -3.64 8.55
CA GLY A 55 5.70 -2.70 9.32
C GLY A 55 5.20 -1.27 9.20
N THR A 56 5.37 -0.51 10.27
CA THR A 56 4.94 0.89 10.37
C THR A 56 6.05 1.71 10.99
N CYS A 57 6.12 2.99 10.64
CA CYS A 57 7.15 3.88 11.14
C CYS A 57 6.60 4.86 12.18
N ASP A 58 7.50 5.43 12.97
CA ASP A 58 7.22 6.60 13.78
C ASP A 58 7.24 7.89 12.93
N ILE A 59 7.01 9.04 13.57
CA ILE A 59 7.04 10.37 12.93
C ILE A 59 8.39 10.78 12.32
N ASN A 60 9.45 10.01 12.55
CA ASN A 60 10.80 10.22 12.02
C ASN A 60 11.17 9.19 10.95
N ASP A 61 10.17 8.53 10.32
CA ASP A 61 10.35 7.45 9.34
C ASP A 61 11.14 6.24 9.89
N SER A 62 11.17 6.07 11.23
CA SER A 62 11.92 4.99 11.88
C SER A 62 11.02 3.78 12.17
N PRO A 63 11.36 2.55 11.70
CA PRO A 63 10.52 1.37 11.89
C PRO A 63 10.22 1.03 13.35
N LEU A 64 8.93 0.84 13.65
CA LEU A 64 8.44 0.42 14.97
C LEU A 64 8.64 -1.09 15.15
N SER A 65 9.27 -1.48 16.27
CA SER A 65 9.54 -2.88 16.62
C SER A 65 8.29 -3.71 16.95
N ASP A 66 7.16 -3.06 17.25
CA ASP A 66 5.84 -3.67 17.35
C ASP A 66 4.82 -2.77 16.61
N PRO A 67 4.52 -3.06 15.32
CA PRO A 67 3.52 -2.32 14.56
C PRO A 67 2.08 -2.62 15.03
N THR A 68 1.88 -3.45 16.06
CA THR A 68 0.56 -4.00 16.41
C THR A 68 0.02 -3.51 17.76
N ALA A 69 0.75 -3.67 18.86
CA ALA A 69 0.18 -3.53 20.22
C ALA A 69 0.33 -2.12 20.83
N ILE A 70 1.30 -1.33 20.35
CA ILE A 70 1.60 0.03 20.86
C ILE A 70 1.23 1.10 19.81
N ALA A 71 1.23 0.71 18.53
CA ALA A 71 1.21 1.59 17.37
C ALA A 71 -0.21 1.99 16.94
N VAL A 72 -0.85 2.94 17.64
CA VAL A 72 -2.09 3.60 17.18
C VAL A 72 -1.80 4.46 15.95
N SER A 73 -2.67 4.44 14.94
CA SER A 73 -2.51 5.21 13.69
C SER A 73 -2.36 6.70 13.95
N GLY A 74 -1.44 7.36 13.23
CA GLY A 74 -1.32 8.81 13.23
C GLY A 74 -2.63 9.51 12.88
N CYS A 75 -3.40 8.94 11.96
CA CYS A 75 -4.72 9.45 11.58
C CYS A 75 -5.70 9.46 12.76
N ASP A 76 -5.70 8.41 13.59
CA ASP A 76 -6.49 8.29 14.83
C ASP A 76 -5.89 9.04 16.04
N GLY A 77 -4.74 9.70 15.88
CA GLY A 77 -4.08 10.47 16.94
C GLY A 77 -2.99 9.73 17.73
N GLY A 78 -2.53 8.58 17.23
CA GLY A 78 -1.31 7.93 17.68
C GLY A 78 -0.06 8.40 16.92
N ASN A 79 0.96 7.54 16.88
CA ASN A 79 2.30 7.81 16.32
C ASN A 79 2.76 6.72 15.34
N SER A 80 1.83 6.07 14.65
CA SER A 80 2.12 5.00 13.67
C SER A 80 1.69 5.42 12.27
N TYR A 81 2.64 5.39 11.34
CA TYR A 81 2.50 5.88 9.98
C TYR A 81 2.97 4.82 8.97
N MET A 82 2.62 5.01 7.69
CA MET A 82 3.14 4.20 6.59
C MET A 82 4.60 4.60 6.30
N CYS A 83 5.55 3.65 6.44
CA CYS A 83 6.97 3.92 6.19
C CYS A 83 7.22 4.40 4.75
N SER A 84 8.14 5.35 4.58
CA SER A 84 8.47 5.92 3.25
C SER A 84 9.13 4.92 2.31
N ASP A 85 9.76 3.86 2.83
CA ASP A 85 10.30 2.76 2.03
C ASP A 85 9.21 1.89 1.39
N GLN A 86 7.96 2.00 1.87
CA GLN A 86 6.76 1.46 1.21
C GLN A 86 6.28 2.37 0.06
N SER A 87 7.20 3.11 -0.56
CA SER A 87 7.02 3.84 -1.82
C SER A 87 7.16 2.91 -3.03
N PRO A 88 6.63 3.31 -4.22
CA PRO A 88 6.82 2.57 -5.46
C PRO A 88 8.16 2.92 -6.14
N TRP A 89 8.70 2.00 -6.93
CA TRP A 89 9.92 2.23 -7.71
C TRP A 89 9.97 1.44 -9.03
N ALA A 90 10.73 1.94 -9.99
CA ALA A 90 11.02 1.25 -11.24
C ALA A 90 12.10 0.18 -11.06
N VAL A 91 11.86 -1.02 -11.59
CA VAL A 91 12.82 -2.13 -11.69
C VAL A 91 13.44 -2.16 -13.10
N SER A 92 12.65 -1.83 -14.12
CA SER A 92 13.07 -1.57 -15.50
C SER A 92 12.05 -0.64 -16.17
N ASP A 93 12.30 -0.23 -17.41
CA ASP A 93 11.39 0.66 -18.16
C ASP A 93 9.94 0.11 -18.25
N ASP A 94 9.75 -1.21 -18.21
CA ASP A 94 8.43 -1.87 -18.30
C ASP A 94 8.00 -2.62 -17.02
N LEU A 95 8.80 -2.60 -15.95
CA LEU A 95 8.47 -3.23 -14.66
C LEU A 95 8.68 -2.26 -13.48
N ALA A 96 7.65 -2.09 -12.66
CA ALA A 96 7.74 -1.40 -11.37
C ALA A 96 7.28 -2.30 -10.21
N TYR A 97 7.78 -2.05 -9.01
CA TYR A 97 7.29 -2.63 -7.76
C TYR A 97 6.67 -1.52 -6.88
N GLY A 98 5.76 -1.89 -5.98
CA GLY A 98 5.20 -0.97 -4.99
C GLY A 98 4.10 -1.60 -4.14
N TYR A 99 3.19 -0.77 -3.65
CA TYR A 99 2.20 -1.16 -2.64
C TYR A 99 0.83 -0.56 -2.98
N ALA A 100 -0.24 -1.14 -2.43
CA ALA A 100 -1.60 -0.67 -2.67
C ALA A 100 -2.55 -0.91 -1.49
N ALA A 101 -3.55 -0.04 -1.37
CA ALA A 101 -4.80 -0.41 -0.73
C ALA A 101 -5.68 -1.15 -1.75
N VAL A 102 -6.31 -2.27 -1.36
CA VAL A 102 -7.06 -3.11 -2.31
C VAL A 102 -8.45 -3.48 -1.80
N ASN A 103 -9.37 -3.68 -2.73
CA ASN A 103 -10.64 -4.37 -2.49
C ASN A 103 -10.89 -5.38 -3.62
N ILE A 104 -10.70 -6.67 -3.34
CA ILE A 104 -10.75 -7.74 -4.35
C ILE A 104 -12.10 -8.46 -4.30
N ALA A 105 -12.73 -8.64 -5.46
CA ALA A 105 -14.06 -9.22 -5.60
C ALA A 105 -14.16 -10.62 -4.96
N GLY A 106 -15.11 -10.80 -4.03
CA GLY A 106 -15.32 -12.05 -3.29
C GLY A 106 -14.28 -12.34 -2.21
N GLY A 107 -13.31 -11.46 -1.99
CA GLY A 107 -12.30 -11.56 -0.94
C GLY A 107 -12.68 -10.83 0.36
N SER A 108 -11.71 -10.79 1.26
CA SER A 108 -11.64 -9.95 2.46
C SER A 108 -10.18 -9.68 2.82
N GLU A 109 -9.91 -8.87 3.85
CA GLU A 109 -8.55 -8.66 4.35
C GLU A 109 -7.81 -9.97 4.63
N ALA A 110 -8.49 -11.00 5.15
CA ALA A 110 -7.91 -12.33 5.38
C ALA A 110 -7.33 -12.98 4.10
N SER A 111 -7.91 -12.70 2.92
CA SER A 111 -7.43 -13.22 1.63
C SER A 111 -6.41 -12.32 0.93
N TRP A 112 -6.47 -10.99 1.11
CA TRP A 112 -5.62 -10.05 0.36
C TRP A 112 -4.49 -9.42 1.17
N CYS A 113 -4.60 -9.31 2.50
CA CYS A 113 -3.54 -8.66 3.29
C CYS A 113 -2.20 -9.38 3.12
N CYS A 114 -1.18 -8.59 2.77
CA CYS A 114 0.18 -8.99 2.42
C CYS A 114 0.32 -9.92 1.21
N ALA A 115 -0.74 -10.12 0.40
CA ALA A 115 -0.65 -10.80 -0.89
C ALA A 115 -0.04 -9.86 -1.95
N CYS A 116 0.62 -10.43 -2.95
CA CYS A 116 1.12 -9.68 -4.09
C CYS A 116 0.30 -9.93 -5.35
N TYR A 117 0.22 -8.91 -6.20
CA TYR A 117 -0.54 -8.92 -7.44
C TYR A 117 0.31 -8.35 -8.57
N GLU A 118 0.49 -9.10 -9.66
CA GLU A 118 1.03 -8.57 -10.91
C GLU A 118 -0.11 -7.87 -11.65
N LEU A 119 -0.03 -6.55 -11.72
CA LEU A 119 -0.87 -5.69 -12.54
C LEU A 119 -0.22 -5.55 -13.91
N THR A 120 -0.99 -5.74 -14.99
CA THR A 120 -0.63 -5.31 -16.35
C THR A 120 -1.58 -4.19 -16.74
N PHE A 121 -1.07 -2.99 -17.01
CA PHE A 121 -1.92 -1.86 -17.38
C PHE A 121 -2.55 -2.06 -18.77
N THR A 122 -3.80 -1.63 -18.92
CA THR A 122 -4.61 -1.83 -20.14
C THR A 122 -5.08 -0.52 -20.80
N SER A 123 -4.69 0.63 -20.23
CA SER A 123 -4.97 1.96 -20.78
C SER A 123 -3.91 2.97 -20.33
N THR A 124 -4.02 4.22 -20.83
CA THR A 124 -2.98 5.28 -20.76
C THR A 124 -1.69 4.92 -21.52
N ALA A 125 -0.63 5.71 -21.40
CA ALA A 125 0.67 5.41 -22.00
C ALA A 125 1.31 4.13 -21.40
N LEU A 126 0.97 3.79 -20.16
CA LEU A 126 1.47 2.60 -19.46
C LEU A 126 0.95 1.27 -20.03
N ALA A 127 0.04 1.26 -21.01
CA ALA A 127 -0.61 0.05 -21.51
C ALA A 127 0.41 -1.01 -21.96
N GLY A 128 0.41 -2.18 -21.29
CA GLY A 128 1.39 -3.25 -21.48
C GLY A 128 2.50 -3.30 -20.42
N LYS A 129 2.85 -2.18 -19.77
CA LYS A 129 3.78 -2.16 -18.63
C LYS A 129 3.19 -2.93 -17.44
N LYS A 130 4.08 -3.40 -16.56
CA LYS A 130 3.72 -4.21 -15.39
C LYS A 130 4.09 -3.52 -14.09
N MET A 131 3.22 -3.65 -13.10
CA MET A 131 3.51 -3.26 -11.72
C MET A 131 3.18 -4.43 -10.78
N ILE A 132 4.13 -4.87 -9.95
CA ILE A 132 3.85 -5.80 -8.87
C ILE A 132 3.56 -5.00 -7.60
N VAL A 133 2.37 -5.15 -7.05
CA VAL A 133 1.98 -4.48 -5.80
C VAL A 133 1.78 -5.48 -4.67
N GLN A 134 2.29 -5.17 -3.49
CA GLN A 134 1.85 -5.84 -2.26
C GLN A 134 0.65 -5.08 -1.65
N ALA A 135 -0.40 -5.82 -1.32
CA ALA A 135 -1.58 -5.27 -0.65
C ALA A 135 -1.31 -5.03 0.84
N THR A 136 -1.07 -3.78 1.22
CA THR A 136 -0.79 -3.36 2.60
C THR A 136 -2.00 -2.79 3.32
N ASN A 137 -3.03 -2.37 2.59
CA ASN A 137 -4.17 -1.60 3.12
C ASN A 137 -5.50 -1.99 2.45
N THR A 138 -6.61 -1.44 2.94
CA THR A 138 -7.92 -1.44 2.26
C THR A 138 -8.69 -0.16 2.59
N GLY A 139 -9.58 0.27 1.71
CA GLY A 139 -10.45 1.43 1.90
C GLY A 139 -11.93 1.07 1.72
N GLY A 140 -12.80 1.63 2.57
CA GLY A 140 -14.25 1.36 2.53
C GLY A 140 -14.99 2.01 1.35
N ASP A 141 -14.31 2.91 0.65
CA ASP A 141 -14.72 3.61 -0.56
C ASP A 141 -14.21 2.93 -1.86
N LEU A 142 -13.31 1.96 -1.75
CA LEU A 142 -12.75 1.24 -2.91
C LEU A 142 -13.81 0.35 -3.57
N GLY A 143 -13.91 0.47 -4.89
CA GLY A 143 -14.74 -0.39 -5.73
C GLY A 143 -14.23 -1.83 -5.84
N SER A 144 -15.05 -2.68 -6.45
CA SER A 144 -14.70 -4.08 -6.71
C SER A 144 -13.53 -4.19 -7.68
N ASN A 145 -12.46 -4.90 -7.27
CA ASN A 145 -11.17 -4.98 -7.97
C ASN A 145 -10.46 -3.62 -8.15
N GLN A 146 -10.62 -2.70 -7.20
CA GLN A 146 -9.84 -1.46 -7.19
C GLN A 146 -8.51 -1.64 -6.45
N PHE A 147 -7.45 -1.10 -7.05
CA PHE A 147 -6.10 -0.99 -6.48
C PHE A 147 -5.74 0.49 -6.32
N ASP A 148 -5.84 1.02 -5.11
CA ASP A 148 -5.39 2.38 -4.82
C ASP A 148 -3.88 2.35 -4.56
N LEU A 149 -3.12 2.81 -5.55
CA LEU A 149 -1.66 2.68 -5.54
C LEU A 149 -1.06 3.64 -4.52
N ALA A 150 -0.24 3.12 -3.61
CA ALA A 150 0.53 3.95 -2.70
C ALA A 150 1.61 4.68 -3.51
N ILE A 151 1.43 5.98 -3.71
CA ILE A 151 2.31 6.86 -4.49
C ILE A 151 2.41 8.18 -3.72
N PRO A 152 3.56 8.55 -3.12
CA PRO A 152 3.72 9.81 -2.41
C PRO A 152 3.25 11.01 -3.23
N GLY A 153 2.32 11.78 -2.66
CA GLY A 153 1.68 12.89 -3.39
C GLY A 153 0.59 12.48 -4.37
N GLY A 154 0.07 11.25 -4.31
CA GLY A 154 -1.14 10.80 -5.02
C GLY A 154 -2.42 11.49 -4.56
N GLY A 155 -2.45 11.96 -3.31
CA GLY A 155 -3.59 12.58 -2.64
C GLY A 155 -3.83 11.91 -1.29
N VAL A 156 -4.29 12.65 -0.28
CA VAL A 156 -4.54 12.10 1.06
C VAL A 156 -5.93 11.44 1.19
N GLY A 157 -6.85 11.74 0.27
CA GLY A 157 -8.17 11.13 0.21
C GLY A 157 -9.06 11.52 1.40
N ILE A 158 -9.62 10.52 2.08
CA ILE A 158 -10.56 10.71 3.20
C ILE A 158 -9.83 11.14 4.49
N PHE A 159 -8.62 10.63 4.71
CA PHE A 159 -7.82 10.88 5.91
C PHE A 159 -6.64 11.82 5.60
N ASN A 160 -5.88 12.21 6.62
CA ASN A 160 -4.63 12.97 6.45
C ASN A 160 -3.76 12.83 7.71
N GLY A 161 -2.92 11.80 7.74
CA GLY A 161 -1.84 11.64 8.71
C GLY A 161 -0.66 12.57 8.41
N CYS A 162 -0.42 12.87 7.13
CA CYS A 162 0.73 13.63 6.65
C CYS A 162 0.83 15.05 7.24
N THR A 163 -0.29 15.69 7.60
CA THR A 163 -0.29 16.96 8.35
C THR A 163 0.27 16.84 9.76
N LYS A 164 0.05 15.70 10.45
CA LYS A 164 0.63 15.44 11.77
C LYS A 164 2.09 14.98 11.68
N GLU A 165 2.39 14.15 10.68
CA GLU A 165 3.71 13.53 10.51
C GLU A 165 4.76 14.53 9.98
N PHE A 166 4.50 15.09 8.80
CA PHE A 166 5.46 15.89 8.04
C PHE A 166 5.08 17.37 7.95
N GLY A 167 4.04 17.81 8.68
CA GLY A 167 3.52 19.18 8.60
C GLY A 167 2.90 19.52 7.24
N ALA A 168 2.46 18.53 6.46
CA ALA A 168 1.84 18.74 5.16
C ALA A 168 0.57 19.62 5.26
N PRO A 169 0.18 20.37 4.21
CA PRO A 169 -1.06 21.15 4.23
C PRO A 169 -2.30 20.28 4.48
N SER A 170 -3.43 20.90 4.86
CA SER A 170 -4.65 20.18 5.24
C SER A 170 -5.26 19.31 4.13
N SER A 171 -4.94 19.57 2.86
CA SER A 171 -5.28 18.73 1.69
C SER A 171 -4.14 17.82 1.22
N GLY A 172 -3.09 17.65 2.03
CA GLY A 172 -1.80 17.12 1.60
C GLY A 172 -1.01 18.13 0.77
N TRP A 173 0.06 17.67 0.11
CA TRP A 173 0.94 18.51 -0.73
C TRP A 173 0.30 19.02 -2.04
N GLY A 174 -0.99 18.78 -2.29
CA GLY A 174 -1.69 19.16 -3.51
C GLY A 174 -3.21 19.13 -3.34
N ALA A 175 -3.92 18.66 -4.36
CA ALA A 175 -5.36 18.38 -4.25
C ALA A 175 -5.60 17.18 -3.33
N GLN A 176 -6.66 17.25 -2.50
CA GLN A 176 -6.99 16.20 -1.53
C GLN A 176 -7.13 14.82 -2.19
N TYR A 177 -7.75 14.76 -3.36
CA TYR A 177 -7.79 13.60 -4.25
C TYR A 177 -7.00 13.94 -5.53
N GLY A 178 -6.17 13.02 -6.02
CA GLY A 178 -5.32 13.23 -7.21
C GLY A 178 -4.02 14.02 -6.95
N GLY A 179 -3.88 14.68 -5.80
CA GLY A 179 -2.59 15.07 -5.23
C GLY A 179 -1.85 16.18 -5.98
N VAL A 180 -0.53 16.02 -6.13
CA VAL A 180 0.31 16.98 -6.88
C VAL A 180 0.09 16.89 -8.39
N ALA A 181 0.24 18.00 -9.10
CA ALA A 181 0.00 18.10 -10.54
C ALA A 181 1.27 18.03 -11.40
N ALA A 182 2.46 18.17 -10.82
CA ALA A 182 3.74 18.15 -11.54
C ALA A 182 4.90 17.68 -10.66
N VAL A 183 5.93 17.08 -11.29
CA VAL A 183 7.15 16.60 -10.61
C VAL A 183 7.91 17.70 -9.84
N SER A 184 7.78 18.96 -10.25
CA SER A 184 8.35 20.11 -9.52
C SER A 184 7.80 20.28 -8.10
N SER A 185 6.59 19.79 -7.82
CA SER A 185 6.03 19.76 -6.47
C SER A 185 6.76 18.78 -5.54
N CYS A 186 7.37 17.72 -6.08
CA CYS A 186 8.13 16.74 -5.28
C CYS A 186 9.35 17.35 -4.57
N ALA A 187 9.87 18.50 -5.03
CA ALA A 187 10.95 19.21 -4.36
C ALA A 187 10.60 19.65 -2.92
N ALA A 188 9.31 19.79 -2.59
CA ALA A 188 8.81 20.20 -1.27
C ALA A 188 8.47 19.01 -0.33
N PHE A 189 8.73 17.77 -0.73
CA PHE A 189 8.46 16.58 0.08
C PHE A 189 9.59 16.30 1.09
N PRO A 190 9.31 15.53 2.17
CA PRO A 190 10.34 14.86 2.96
C PRO A 190 11.26 14.02 2.05
N GLU A 191 12.56 13.98 2.34
CA GLU A 191 13.57 13.41 1.44
C GLU A 191 13.26 11.96 1.02
N ALA A 192 12.84 11.13 1.97
CA ALA A 192 12.49 9.72 1.74
C ALA A 192 11.27 9.52 0.81
N LEU A 193 10.36 10.50 0.73
CA LEU A 193 9.17 10.46 -0.12
C LEU A 193 9.41 11.02 -1.53
N LYS A 194 10.53 11.72 -1.78
CA LYS A 194 10.84 12.29 -3.10
C LYS A 194 10.93 11.24 -4.21
N PRO A 195 11.60 10.08 -4.04
CA PRO A 195 11.67 9.06 -5.09
C PRO A 195 10.29 8.53 -5.50
N GLY A 196 9.42 8.22 -4.55
CA GLY A 196 8.06 7.77 -4.82
C GLY A 196 7.16 8.85 -5.44
N CYS A 197 7.39 10.13 -5.10
CA CYS A 197 6.71 11.25 -5.76
C CYS A 197 7.19 11.44 -7.21
N SER A 198 8.49 11.35 -7.48
CA SER A 198 9.03 11.45 -8.84
C SER A 198 8.63 10.26 -9.72
N PHE A 199 8.61 9.04 -9.17
CA PHE A 199 8.12 7.82 -9.85
C PHE A 199 6.76 8.02 -10.53
N ARG A 200 5.86 8.79 -9.91
CA ARG A 200 4.53 9.14 -10.45
C ARG A 200 4.60 9.80 -11.83
N PHE A 201 5.63 10.61 -12.08
CA PHE A 201 5.80 11.39 -13.30
C PHE A 201 6.83 10.80 -14.25
N ASP A 202 7.84 10.09 -13.70
CA ASP A 202 8.93 9.50 -14.46
C ASP A 202 8.54 8.15 -15.09
N TRP A 203 8.29 7.12 -14.28
CA TRP A 203 7.95 5.77 -14.77
C TRP A 203 6.45 5.59 -14.98
N PHE A 204 5.63 6.17 -14.10
CA PHE A 204 4.18 6.10 -14.17
C PHE A 204 3.59 7.18 -15.12
N GLU A 205 4.44 7.94 -15.81
CA GLU A 205 4.11 8.88 -16.90
C GLU A 205 2.99 9.91 -16.58
N GLY A 206 2.75 10.18 -15.30
CA GLY A 206 1.65 11.02 -14.84
C GLY A 206 0.24 10.44 -15.05
N ALA A 207 0.14 9.13 -15.33
CA ALA A 207 -1.11 8.46 -15.73
C ALA A 207 -2.25 8.67 -14.73
N ASP A 208 -3.43 9.02 -15.23
CA ASP A 208 -4.62 9.22 -14.40
C ASP A 208 -5.49 7.97 -14.37
N ASN A 209 -5.45 7.26 -13.23
CA ASN A 209 -6.29 6.10 -12.90
C ASN A 209 -6.36 5.00 -14.00
N PRO A 210 -5.20 4.51 -14.52
CA PRO A 210 -5.17 3.49 -15.56
C PRO A 210 -5.90 2.21 -15.14
N THR A 211 -6.61 1.61 -16.09
CA THR A 211 -7.21 0.26 -15.92
C THR A 211 -6.13 -0.81 -15.94
N VAL A 212 -6.39 -1.94 -15.28
CA VAL A 212 -5.46 -3.07 -15.19
C VAL A 212 -6.17 -4.40 -15.45
N ASN A 213 -5.41 -5.38 -15.93
CA ASN A 213 -5.67 -6.78 -15.63
C ASN A 213 -4.71 -7.22 -14.53
N PHE A 214 -5.17 -8.01 -13.57
CA PHE A 214 -4.37 -8.47 -12.43
C PHE A 214 -4.42 -9.98 -12.26
N LYS A 215 -3.35 -10.52 -11.65
CA LYS A 215 -3.31 -11.89 -11.11
C LYS A 215 -2.52 -11.89 -9.80
N GLN A 216 -2.98 -12.65 -8.81
CA GLN A 216 -2.23 -12.89 -7.57
C GLN A 216 -0.96 -13.70 -7.88
N VAL A 217 0.15 -13.33 -7.26
CA VAL A 217 1.49 -13.92 -7.47
C VAL A 217 2.17 -14.11 -6.12
N ASN A 218 3.21 -14.94 -6.07
CA ASN A 218 4.06 -14.93 -4.88
C ASN A 218 4.80 -13.60 -4.78
N CYS A 219 5.06 -13.15 -3.56
CA CYS A 219 5.67 -11.84 -3.35
C CYS A 219 7.17 -11.83 -3.66
N PRO A 220 7.66 -10.87 -4.47
CA PRO A 220 9.06 -10.52 -4.52
C PRO A 220 9.67 -10.30 -3.13
N ALA A 221 10.93 -10.71 -2.97
CA ALA A 221 11.66 -10.58 -1.71
C ALA A 221 11.87 -9.10 -1.34
N GLU A 222 11.92 -8.22 -2.33
CA GLU A 222 12.11 -6.79 -2.17
C GLU A 222 10.91 -6.12 -1.46
N LEU A 223 9.68 -6.48 -1.84
CA LEU A 223 8.45 -5.96 -1.23
C LEU A 223 8.29 -6.47 0.21
N THR A 224 8.44 -7.78 0.40
CA THR A 224 8.28 -8.44 1.72
C THR A 224 9.39 -8.08 2.71
N LYS A 225 10.57 -7.68 2.23
CA LYS A 225 11.66 -7.17 3.07
C LYS A 225 11.37 -5.79 3.66
N SER A 226 10.67 -4.92 2.93
CA SER A 226 10.25 -3.60 3.41
C SER A 226 9.12 -3.72 4.44
N THR A 227 8.06 -4.47 4.10
CA THR A 227 6.88 -4.58 4.99
C THR A 227 7.06 -5.58 6.13
N GLY A 228 8.05 -6.48 6.07
CA GLY A 228 8.19 -7.61 6.99
C GLY A 228 7.06 -8.66 6.91
N CYS A 229 6.07 -8.43 6.04
CA CYS A 229 4.82 -9.19 6.00
C CYS A 229 4.76 -10.10 4.78
N LYS A 230 4.61 -11.40 5.01
CA LYS A 230 4.48 -12.45 3.99
C LYS A 230 3.46 -13.48 4.44
N ARG A 231 2.58 -13.91 3.53
CA ARG A 231 1.49 -14.83 3.83
C ARG A 231 1.96 -16.27 3.93
N ALA A 232 1.27 -17.09 4.73
CA ALA A 232 1.54 -18.52 4.82
C ALA A 232 1.23 -19.28 3.51
N ASP A 233 0.34 -18.75 2.68
CA ASP A 233 -0.05 -19.30 1.37
C ASP A 233 0.76 -18.72 0.19
N ASP A 234 1.67 -17.78 0.42
CA ASP A 234 2.44 -17.08 -0.61
C ASP A 234 3.24 -18.04 -1.52
N SER A 235 3.84 -19.08 -0.94
CA SER A 235 4.59 -20.11 -1.67
C SER A 235 3.73 -21.03 -2.54
N SER A 236 2.40 -20.95 -2.44
CA SER A 236 1.46 -21.65 -3.33
C SER A 236 1.06 -20.83 -4.57
N MET A 237 1.38 -19.53 -4.59
CA MET A 237 1.05 -18.63 -5.69
C MET A 237 2.06 -18.74 -6.85
N PRO A 238 1.65 -18.52 -8.11
CA PRO A 238 2.58 -18.54 -9.24
C PRO A 238 3.64 -17.43 -9.13
N ALA A 239 4.82 -17.70 -9.68
CA ALA A 239 5.85 -16.68 -9.84
C ALA A 239 5.36 -15.52 -10.73
N PRO A 240 5.70 -14.26 -10.42
CA PRO A 240 5.42 -13.13 -11.29
C PRO A 240 6.30 -13.17 -12.54
N ASP A 241 5.82 -12.51 -13.58
CA ASP A 241 6.58 -12.24 -14.80
C ASP A 241 7.50 -11.02 -14.59
N ALA A 242 8.62 -11.26 -13.91
CA ALA A 242 9.68 -10.28 -13.70
C ALA A 242 10.45 -9.90 -14.99
N SER A 243 10.06 -10.39 -16.17
CA SER A 243 10.69 -9.99 -17.43
C SER A 243 10.29 -8.57 -17.89
N GLY A 244 9.26 -7.97 -17.29
CA GLY A 244 8.72 -6.64 -17.59
C GLY A 244 7.96 -6.55 -18.92
N SER A 245 8.56 -7.07 -20.00
CA SER A 245 7.95 -7.10 -21.32
C SER A 245 6.62 -7.86 -21.32
N ALA A 246 5.57 -7.24 -21.84
CA ALA A 246 4.32 -7.92 -22.15
C ALA A 246 4.51 -8.91 -23.30
N SER A 247 4.99 -10.11 -22.98
CA SER A 247 4.98 -11.25 -23.90
C SER A 247 3.55 -11.50 -24.36
N ALA A 248 3.27 -11.15 -25.62
CA ALA A 248 1.93 -11.18 -26.20
C ALA A 248 1.46 -12.64 -26.32
N SER A 249 0.76 -13.10 -25.28
CA SER A 249 0.31 -14.49 -25.17
C SER A 249 -0.53 -14.85 -26.41
N PRO A 250 -0.19 -15.95 -27.11
CA PRO A 250 -0.70 -16.19 -28.46
C PRO A 250 -2.19 -16.50 -28.42
N VAL A 251 -3.00 -15.55 -28.89
CA VAL A 251 -4.41 -15.79 -29.22
C VAL A 251 -4.45 -16.94 -30.23
N ALA A 252 -5.17 -18.01 -29.89
CA ALA A 252 -5.15 -19.26 -30.64
C ALA A 252 -5.68 -19.06 -32.08
N SER A 253 -4.77 -18.95 -33.05
CA SER A 253 -5.09 -18.84 -34.47
C SER A 253 -5.73 -20.13 -35.00
N THR A 254 -7.06 -20.16 -35.00
CA THR A 254 -7.86 -21.26 -35.57
C THR A 254 -7.53 -21.45 -37.06
N SER A 255 -6.92 -22.59 -37.39
CA SER A 255 -6.42 -22.88 -38.75
C SER A 255 -7.52 -22.93 -39.82
N ALA A 256 -7.71 -21.83 -40.54
CA ALA A 256 -8.51 -21.78 -41.77
C ALA A 256 -7.72 -22.38 -42.95
N LYS A 257 -8.05 -23.62 -43.32
CA LYS A 257 -7.39 -24.39 -44.39
C LYS A 257 -8.04 -24.11 -45.76
N THR A 258 -7.39 -23.29 -46.60
CA THR A 258 -7.77 -23.08 -48.02
C THR A 258 -6.55 -23.12 -48.94
N SER A 259 -6.76 -23.52 -50.20
CA SER A 259 -5.73 -24.02 -51.12
C SER A 259 -4.81 -22.99 -51.76
N SER A 260 -3.65 -23.49 -52.20
CA SER A 260 -2.64 -22.81 -53.03
C SER A 260 -3.13 -22.40 -54.43
N VAL A 261 -2.79 -21.18 -54.85
CA VAL A 261 -2.56 -20.79 -56.25
C VAL A 261 -1.35 -19.84 -56.29
N ALA A 262 -0.38 -20.13 -57.15
CA ALA A 262 0.65 -19.18 -57.59
C ALA A 262 0.31 -18.72 -59.03
N PRO A 263 0.86 -17.59 -59.52
CA PRO A 263 2.08 -17.75 -60.32
C PRO A 263 3.05 -16.54 -60.39
N THR A 264 4.25 -16.85 -60.91
CA THR A 264 5.14 -16.00 -61.74
C THR A 264 5.73 -14.68 -61.22
N SER A 265 7.06 -14.64 -61.29
CA SER A 265 7.96 -13.48 -61.23
C SER A 265 8.01 -12.67 -62.53
N VAL A 266 8.29 -11.37 -62.43
CA VAL A 266 9.01 -10.58 -63.45
C VAL A 266 10.04 -9.66 -62.77
N SER A 267 11.09 -9.27 -63.52
CA SER A 267 12.27 -8.54 -63.01
C SER A 267 12.27 -7.04 -63.37
N SER A 268 13.36 -6.35 -63.01
CA SER A 268 13.76 -4.99 -63.45
C SER A 268 13.13 -3.82 -62.65
N SER A 269 13.85 -2.73 -62.34
CA SER A 269 15.29 -2.42 -62.50
C SER A 269 15.74 -1.31 -61.54
N SER A 270 17.05 -1.07 -61.46
CA SER A 270 17.71 -0.08 -60.59
C SER A 270 17.85 1.33 -61.19
N VAL A 271 18.01 2.35 -60.31
CA VAL A 271 18.78 3.64 -60.39
C VAL A 271 18.32 4.48 -59.16
N VAL A 272 19.10 4.81 -58.11
CA VAL A 272 20.36 5.58 -57.93
C VAL A 272 20.16 7.12 -57.96
N VAL A 273 20.87 7.86 -57.07
CA VAL A 273 20.92 9.33 -56.83
C VAL A 273 19.71 9.90 -56.05
N ALA A 274 19.77 10.31 -54.77
CA ALA A 274 20.69 11.15 -53.96
C ALA A 274 20.38 12.69 -53.99
N PRO A 275 20.61 13.47 -52.90
CA PRO A 275 19.82 14.69 -52.61
C PRO A 275 20.57 16.04 -52.70
N SER A 276 19.80 17.15 -52.68
CA SER A 276 20.21 18.53 -52.39
C SER A 276 19.00 19.48 -52.36
N SER A 277 19.00 20.68 -51.77
CA SER A 277 19.83 21.32 -50.73
C SER A 277 19.11 22.61 -50.23
N ALA A 278 19.59 23.26 -49.16
CA ALA A 278 18.94 24.40 -48.49
C ALA A 278 19.24 25.79 -49.12
N THR A 279 18.96 26.89 -48.38
CA THR A 279 19.19 28.36 -48.64
C THR A 279 17.86 29.12 -48.90
N SER A 280 17.54 30.32 -48.37
CA SER A 280 18.27 31.38 -47.60
C SER A 280 17.34 32.24 -46.71
N SER A 281 17.90 32.92 -45.69
CA SER A 281 17.29 34.05 -44.94
C SER A 281 17.61 35.43 -45.56
N PRO A 282 16.94 36.53 -45.13
CA PRO A 282 17.50 37.45 -44.10
C PRO A 282 16.43 37.87 -43.04
N VAL A 283 16.71 38.12 -41.75
CA VAL A 283 17.65 39.03 -41.05
C VAL A 283 17.26 40.53 -41.07
N VAL A 284 16.74 41.03 -39.93
CA VAL A 284 16.74 42.44 -39.47
C VAL A 284 16.85 42.44 -37.92
N VAL A 285 17.56 43.41 -37.32
CA VAL A 285 17.90 43.52 -35.87
C VAL A 285 18.24 44.99 -35.50
N VAL A 286 18.40 45.47 -34.25
CA VAL A 286 18.58 44.78 -32.94
C VAL A 286 17.70 45.31 -31.76
N PRO A 287 17.77 46.59 -31.31
CA PRO A 287 17.73 46.89 -29.85
C PRO A 287 16.54 47.78 -29.40
N THR A 288 16.21 47.98 -28.11
CA THR A 288 17.08 48.58 -27.08
C THR A 288 16.58 48.33 -25.64
N SER A 289 17.50 48.26 -24.68
CA SER A 289 17.26 48.05 -23.24
C SER A 289 17.19 49.36 -22.43
N ALA A 290 16.57 49.36 -21.24
CA ALA A 290 17.22 49.69 -19.95
C ALA A 290 16.25 50.12 -18.81
N ALA A 291 16.36 49.40 -17.68
CA ALA A 291 16.46 49.88 -16.28
C ALA A 291 15.45 50.85 -15.60
N SER A 292 15.42 50.75 -14.26
CA SER A 292 14.89 51.70 -13.26
C SER A 292 13.35 51.82 -13.11
N SER A 293 12.79 52.13 -11.92
CA SER A 293 13.29 52.01 -10.53
C SER A 293 12.16 52.24 -9.50
N LYS A 294 12.47 52.00 -8.21
CA LYS A 294 11.77 52.46 -6.98
C LYS A 294 10.41 51.86 -6.59
N ALA A 295 10.20 51.86 -5.28
CA ALA A 295 9.00 51.42 -4.57
C ALA A 295 8.07 52.60 -4.22
N SER A 296 6.89 52.28 -3.71
CA SER A 296 6.05 53.16 -2.87
C SER A 296 5.26 52.33 -1.87
N SER A 297 4.89 52.93 -0.74
CA SER A 297 4.29 52.26 0.42
C SER A 297 3.11 53.06 0.98
N ALA A 298 2.27 52.41 1.80
CA ALA A 298 1.11 52.96 2.51
C ALA A 298 -0.09 53.36 1.60
N ALA A 299 -1.33 53.48 2.09
CA ALA A 299 -1.86 53.31 3.46
C ALA A 299 -3.19 52.53 3.42
N VAL A 300 -3.45 51.59 4.33
CA VAL A 300 -4.27 51.78 5.56
C VAL A 300 -5.58 52.57 5.35
N VAL A 301 -6.71 51.84 5.40
CA VAL A 301 -7.99 52.37 5.90
C VAL A 301 -8.58 51.32 6.86
N SER A 302 -8.47 51.59 8.16
CA SER A 302 -9.25 50.91 9.22
C SER A 302 -10.44 51.80 9.59
N HIS A 303 -11.55 51.24 10.06
CA HIS A 303 -12.55 51.84 10.98
C HIS A 303 -13.53 50.71 11.46
N PRO A 304 -14.28 50.86 12.58
CA PRO A 304 -14.24 49.82 13.63
C PRO A 304 -15.59 49.36 14.22
N VAL A 305 -15.55 48.31 15.07
CA VAL A 305 -16.25 48.08 16.37
C VAL A 305 -17.77 48.41 16.44
N VAL A 306 -18.65 47.50 16.89
CA VAL A 306 -19.08 47.28 18.30
C VAL A 306 -19.72 45.87 18.45
N PRO A 307 -19.49 45.12 19.55
CA PRO A 307 -20.17 43.85 19.85
C PRO A 307 -21.54 44.05 20.54
N SER A 308 -22.37 43.00 20.58
CA SER A 308 -23.59 42.95 21.39
C SER A 308 -23.66 41.66 22.22
N SER A 309 -24.17 41.76 23.45
CA SER A 309 -24.14 40.67 24.44
C SER A 309 -25.28 40.77 25.47
N GLU A 310 -26.14 39.76 25.50
CA GLU A 310 -27.12 39.41 26.56
C GLU A 310 -27.36 37.88 26.38
N ALA A 311 -27.34 36.99 27.38
CA ALA A 311 -28.07 36.94 28.66
C ALA A 311 -29.61 36.92 28.45
N SER A 312 -30.41 36.03 29.03
CA SER A 312 -30.20 34.95 30.02
C SER A 312 -31.23 33.82 29.69
N SER A 313 -31.12 32.58 30.15
CA SER A 313 -31.61 32.16 31.49
C SER A 313 -31.39 30.65 31.71
N ALA A 314 -31.16 30.26 32.98
CA ALA A 314 -31.37 28.88 33.44
C ALA A 314 -32.82 28.72 33.98
N PRO A 315 -33.24 27.50 34.34
CA PRO A 315 -33.51 27.32 35.78
C PRO A 315 -33.17 25.93 36.38
N ALA A 316 -32.79 26.01 37.67
CA ALA A 316 -33.12 25.09 38.77
C ALA A 316 -32.77 23.59 38.73
N VAL A 317 -32.10 23.15 39.81
CA VAL A 317 -31.95 21.75 40.23
C VAL A 317 -33.15 21.33 41.09
N THR A 318 -33.64 20.10 40.92
CA THR A 318 -34.48 19.42 41.94
C THR A 318 -33.99 17.99 42.17
N SER A 319 -33.55 17.72 43.40
CA SER A 319 -33.24 16.38 43.89
C SER A 319 -34.49 15.67 44.42
N HIS A 320 -34.62 14.34 44.22
CA HIS A 320 -35.18 13.46 45.26
C HIS A 320 -34.81 11.99 45.03
N SER A 321 -34.66 11.25 46.14
CA SER A 321 -34.28 9.83 46.17
C SER A 321 -35.46 8.94 46.60
N SER A 322 -35.55 7.74 46.03
CA SER A 322 -36.26 6.57 46.59
C SER A 322 -35.66 5.31 45.90
N ALA A 323 -35.22 4.24 46.55
CA ALA A 323 -35.85 3.40 47.59
C ALA A 323 -36.99 2.51 47.00
N THR A 324 -37.09 1.19 47.22
CA THR A 324 -36.39 0.32 48.20
C THR A 324 -36.51 -1.19 47.87
N LYS A 325 -35.62 -2.03 48.44
CA LYS A 325 -35.77 -3.50 48.74
C LYS A 325 -35.81 -4.45 47.51
N SER A 326 -35.36 -5.71 47.56
CA SER A 326 -34.70 -6.60 48.57
C SER A 326 -33.89 -7.68 47.81
N ALA A 327 -33.06 -8.59 48.36
CA ALA A 327 -32.73 -9.06 49.73
C ALA A 327 -31.16 -9.11 49.90
N LYS A 328 -30.41 -9.72 50.85
CA LYS A 328 -30.52 -10.85 51.82
C LYS A 328 -30.58 -12.27 51.22
N THR A 329 -29.84 -13.31 51.64
CA THR A 329 -28.74 -13.52 52.64
C THR A 329 -27.87 -14.72 52.10
N SER A 330 -26.75 -15.27 52.63
CA SER A 330 -26.15 -15.42 53.98
C SER A 330 -24.61 -15.69 53.85
N VAL A 331 -23.72 -15.44 54.83
CA VAL A 331 -23.23 -16.29 55.96
C VAL A 331 -22.56 -17.62 55.54
N ALA A 332 -21.34 -18.03 55.98
CA ALA A 332 -20.18 -17.36 56.64
C ALA A 332 -18.93 -18.28 56.60
N ALA A 333 -17.77 -17.82 57.13
CA ALA A 333 -16.48 -18.54 57.18
C ALA A 333 -16.42 -19.64 58.28
N PRO A 334 -15.31 -20.43 58.39
CA PRO A 334 -14.16 -19.97 59.18
C PRO A 334 -12.74 -20.37 58.66
N HIS A 335 -11.70 -19.82 59.31
CA HIS A 335 -10.27 -20.13 59.14
C HIS A 335 -9.83 -21.44 59.84
N SER A 336 -8.64 -21.96 59.49
CA SER A 336 -7.56 -22.24 60.46
C SER A 336 -6.18 -22.42 59.81
N THR A 337 -5.11 -22.37 60.62
CA THR A 337 -3.68 -22.23 60.24
C THR A 337 -2.79 -23.32 60.84
N SER A 338 -1.64 -23.64 60.23
CA SER A 338 -0.41 -24.13 60.91
C SER A 338 0.81 -24.12 59.97
N ALA A 339 2.03 -24.30 60.52
CA ALA A 339 3.33 -24.21 59.83
C ALA A 339 4.39 -25.17 60.44
N SER A 340 5.64 -25.13 59.94
CA SER A 340 6.80 -26.00 60.28
C SER A 340 6.76 -27.41 59.63
N THR A 341 7.84 -28.14 59.27
CA THR A 341 9.33 -28.03 59.40
C THR A 341 10.01 -28.23 58.00
N GLY A 342 11.35 -28.23 57.80
CA GLY A 342 12.49 -27.81 58.64
C GLY A 342 13.78 -28.67 58.59
N TYR A 343 14.52 -28.69 57.45
CA TYR A 343 15.91 -29.20 57.24
C TYR A 343 16.24 -30.71 57.39
N GLY A 344 17.14 -31.21 56.53
CA GLY A 344 17.77 -32.55 56.55
C GLY A 344 18.69 -32.77 55.33
N SER A 345 19.80 -33.54 55.47
CA SER A 345 20.94 -33.56 54.52
C SER A 345 21.20 -34.93 53.85
N GLY A 346 22.07 -34.94 52.83
CA GLY A 346 22.56 -36.11 52.05
C GLY A 346 22.68 -35.72 50.57
N ASP A 347 23.83 -35.30 50.03
CA ASP A 347 25.07 -36.06 49.74
C ASP A 347 24.93 -36.99 48.50
N ASP A 348 25.63 -36.65 47.40
CA ASP A 348 26.39 -37.57 46.52
C ASP A 348 27.17 -36.76 45.45
N ASP A 349 28.29 -37.32 44.97
CA ASP A 349 29.44 -36.59 44.40
C ASP A 349 29.53 -36.47 42.86
N ASP A 350 30.54 -35.71 42.41
CA ASP A 350 31.03 -35.63 41.03
C ASP A 350 31.35 -36.99 40.38
N THR A 351 30.96 -37.16 39.11
CA THR A 351 31.86 -37.76 38.10
C THR A 351 31.69 -37.08 36.75
N CYS A 352 32.66 -36.24 36.36
CA CYS A 352 32.99 -36.03 34.96
C CYS A 352 34.11 -36.99 34.59
N ASP A 353 33.93 -37.80 33.54
CA ASP A 353 35.02 -38.52 32.89
C ASP A 353 34.88 -38.36 31.38
N ALA A 354 36.01 -38.38 30.68
CA ALA A 354 36.10 -38.14 29.24
C ALA A 354 36.75 -39.33 28.52
N GLU A 355 36.36 -39.55 27.26
CA GLU A 355 37.25 -39.82 26.12
C GLU A 355 36.60 -39.29 24.83
#